data_AF-A0A3M2LDL7-F1
#
_entry.id   AF-A0A3M2LDL7-F1
#
_cell.length_a   1.000
_cell.length_b   1.000
_cell.length_c   1.000
_cell.angle_alpha   90.00
_cell.angle_beta   90.00
_cell.angle_gamma   90.00
#
_symmetry.space_group_name_H-M   'P 1'
#
loop_
_entity.id
_entity.type
_entity.pdbx_description
1 polymer ?
#
loop_
_entity_poly.entity_id
_entity_poly.type
_entity_poly.pdbx_seq_one_letter_code
_entity_poly.pdbx_strand_id
1 'polypeptide(L)'
;MGDASTALTAHDFLETFRNPDLPREHLQQLLTTVSGFLDNLASPAAEATAIALQLERALEQVLAERDAADRARDRRREARDRFLAVMTELRDFMVELPTLLDAEGAIGKAALGEGFEVHSDGGVRTTPDQAGVEPGKLELRRVELEEQMVAAIAARTALISDAVDRICELLATYPGSPEGSWVVREVAGFATDLDLAEPFATTIPVLPACSLQDLLIQILAEIDRGRSRT
;
A
#
# COMPACT_ATOMS: atom_id res chain seq x y z
N MET A 1 39.80 -30.84 -40.80
CA MET A 1 39.13 -30.63 -39.50
C MET A 1 39.95 -29.57 -38.79
N GLY A 2 39.48 -28.32 -38.85
CA GLY A 2 40.18 -27.19 -38.25
C GLY A 2 39.76 -27.04 -36.80
N ASP A 3 40.75 -26.97 -35.90
CA ASP A 3 40.59 -26.51 -34.52
C ASP A 3 40.02 -25.09 -34.53
N ALA A 4 38.72 -24.98 -34.30
CA ALA A 4 38.16 -23.77 -33.73
C ALA A 4 38.44 -23.84 -32.23
N SER A 5 39.57 -23.28 -31.79
CA SER A 5 39.73 -22.88 -30.40
C SER A 5 38.67 -21.82 -30.14
N THR A 6 37.49 -22.25 -29.71
CA THR A 6 36.39 -21.35 -29.34
C THR A 6 36.86 -20.62 -28.09
N ALA A 7 37.45 -19.44 -28.27
CA ALA A 7 37.85 -18.59 -27.17
C ALA A 7 36.59 -18.31 -26.34
N LEU A 8 36.51 -18.91 -25.15
CA LEU A 8 35.42 -18.68 -24.21
C LEU A 8 35.32 -17.17 -23.96
N THR A 9 34.15 -16.62 -24.26
CA THR A 9 33.90 -15.19 -24.10
C THR A 9 33.20 -14.93 -22.76
N ALA A 10 33.28 -13.69 -22.29
CA ALA A 10 32.51 -13.24 -21.13
C ALA A 10 30.99 -13.51 -21.29
N HIS A 11 30.48 -13.51 -22.52
CA HIS A 11 29.09 -13.83 -22.82
C HIS A 11 28.74 -15.29 -22.52
N ASP A 12 29.62 -16.23 -22.88
CA ASP A 12 29.42 -17.67 -22.63
C ASP A 12 29.41 -18.00 -21.13
N PHE A 13 30.24 -17.30 -20.35
CA PHE A 13 30.23 -17.39 -18.89
C PHE A 13 28.93 -16.85 -18.29
N LEU A 14 28.44 -15.70 -18.78
CA LEU A 14 27.19 -15.10 -18.31
C LEU A 14 25.99 -16.02 -18.57
N GLU A 15 25.87 -16.64 -19.76
CA GLU A 15 24.79 -17.60 -20.04
C GLU A 15 24.83 -18.79 -19.08
N THR A 16 26.03 -19.30 -18.78
CA THR A 16 26.21 -20.42 -17.87
C THR A 16 25.81 -20.06 -16.43
N PHE A 17 26.24 -18.91 -15.92
CA PHE A 17 25.97 -18.50 -14.53
C PHE A 17 24.54 -18.01 -14.28
N ARG A 18 23.85 -17.56 -15.33
CA ARG A 18 22.42 -17.22 -15.25
C ARG A 18 21.50 -18.41 -15.07
N ASN A 19 22.02 -19.65 -15.13
CA ASN A 19 21.23 -20.84 -14.85
C ASN A 19 20.62 -20.79 -13.43
N PRO A 20 19.29 -20.85 -13.29
CA PRO A 20 18.60 -20.75 -11.99
C PRO A 20 18.90 -21.94 -11.06
N ASP A 21 19.28 -23.09 -11.61
CA ASP A 21 19.60 -24.29 -10.83
C ASP A 21 20.97 -24.20 -10.14
N LEU A 22 21.80 -23.24 -10.53
CA LEU A 22 23.10 -22.98 -9.92
C LEU A 22 22.93 -22.21 -8.60
N PRO A 23 23.26 -22.79 -7.43
CA PRO A 23 23.13 -22.10 -6.15
C PRO A 23 23.99 -20.84 -6.09
N ARG A 24 23.45 -19.79 -5.47
CA ARG A 24 24.17 -18.52 -5.26
C ARG A 24 25.49 -18.72 -4.51
N GLU A 25 25.49 -19.58 -3.51
CA GLU A 25 26.67 -19.90 -2.70
C GLU A 25 27.81 -20.45 -3.57
N HIS A 26 27.49 -21.27 -4.58
CA HIS A 26 28.49 -21.81 -5.50
C HIS A 26 29.08 -20.71 -6.40
N LEU A 27 28.28 -19.74 -6.86
CA LEU A 27 28.79 -18.59 -7.62
C LEU A 27 29.68 -17.69 -6.76
N GLN A 28 29.35 -17.49 -5.48
CA GLN A 28 30.17 -16.71 -4.54
C GLN A 28 31.49 -17.41 -4.20
N GLN A 29 31.45 -18.73 -3.99
CA GLN A 29 32.64 -19.55 -3.79
C GLN A 29 33.54 -19.52 -5.03
N LEU A 30 32.95 -19.60 -6.23
CA LEU A 30 33.69 -19.52 -7.48
C LEU A 30 34.33 -18.13 -7.65
N LEU A 31 33.59 -17.04 -7.38
CA LEU A 31 34.13 -15.68 -7.39
C LEU A 31 35.31 -15.55 -6.42
N THR A 32 35.15 -16.00 -5.19
CA THR A 32 36.20 -15.97 -4.16
C THR A 32 37.45 -16.75 -4.60
N THR A 33 37.25 -17.90 -5.25
CA THR A 33 38.34 -18.73 -5.77
C THR A 33 39.07 -18.05 -6.93
N VAL A 34 38.33 -17.38 -7.83
CA VAL A 34 38.90 -16.68 -9.00
C VAL A 34 39.63 -15.42 -8.58
N SER A 35 39.06 -14.60 -7.68
CA SER A 35 39.74 -13.43 -7.12
C SER A 35 40.99 -13.84 -6.33
N GLY A 36 40.88 -14.89 -5.49
CA GLY A 36 42.03 -15.44 -4.78
C GLY A 36 43.11 -16.03 -5.70
N PHE A 37 42.73 -16.60 -6.85
CA PHE A 37 43.67 -17.00 -7.88
C PHE A 37 44.39 -15.76 -8.46
N LEU A 38 43.64 -14.73 -8.87
CA LEU A 38 44.17 -13.49 -9.44
C LEU A 38 45.14 -12.78 -8.47
N ASP A 39 44.81 -12.75 -7.18
CA ASP A 39 45.63 -12.12 -6.12
C ASP A 39 46.97 -12.82 -5.88
N ASN A 40 47.06 -14.13 -6.15
CA ASN A 40 48.23 -14.96 -5.88
C ASN A 40 49.11 -15.22 -7.12
N LEU A 41 48.83 -14.56 -8.25
CA LEU A 41 49.60 -14.72 -9.48
C LEU A 41 50.95 -14.00 -9.42
N ALA A 42 52.02 -14.74 -9.12
CA ALA A 42 53.39 -14.22 -9.11
C ALA A 42 53.95 -13.92 -10.52
N SER A 43 53.55 -14.67 -11.56
CA SER A 43 53.85 -14.40 -12.98
C SER A 43 52.95 -15.24 -13.91
N PRO A 44 51.78 -14.73 -14.31
CA PRO A 44 50.82 -15.51 -15.09
C PRO A 44 51.06 -15.45 -16.60
N ALA A 45 50.65 -16.51 -17.29
CA ALA A 45 50.40 -16.44 -18.74
C ALA A 45 49.26 -15.45 -19.00
N ALA A 46 49.47 -14.47 -19.88
CA ALA A 46 48.54 -13.36 -20.13
C ALA A 46 47.11 -13.81 -20.49
N GLU A 47 46.98 -14.96 -21.15
CA GLU A 47 45.70 -15.56 -21.53
C GLU A 47 44.91 -16.09 -20.32
N ALA A 48 45.59 -16.74 -19.36
CA ALA A 48 44.96 -17.24 -18.15
C ALA A 48 44.44 -16.10 -17.25
N THR A 49 45.20 -15.01 -17.15
CA THR A 49 44.75 -13.81 -16.44
C THR A 49 43.57 -13.14 -17.14
N ALA A 50 43.58 -13.06 -18.48
CA ALA A 50 42.48 -12.48 -19.23
C ALA A 50 41.17 -13.27 -19.05
N ILE A 51 41.25 -14.61 -19.09
CA ILE A 51 40.09 -15.48 -18.85
C ILE A 51 39.60 -15.33 -17.40
N ALA A 52 40.49 -15.36 -16.41
CA ALA A 52 40.12 -15.20 -15.01
C ALA A 52 39.45 -13.85 -14.72
N LEU A 53 39.92 -12.74 -15.31
CA LEU A 53 39.27 -11.43 -15.19
C LEU A 53 37.89 -11.39 -15.87
N GLN A 54 37.72 -12.05 -17.02
CA GLN A 54 36.42 -12.15 -17.67
C GLN A 54 35.43 -12.97 -16.83
N LEU A 55 35.92 -14.06 -16.24
CA LEU A 55 35.17 -14.93 -15.34
C LEU A 55 34.73 -14.19 -14.07
N GLU A 56 35.63 -13.44 -13.44
CA GLU A 56 35.35 -12.60 -12.27
C GLU A 56 34.24 -11.59 -12.57
N ARG A 57 34.37 -10.80 -13.65
CA ARG A 57 33.35 -9.82 -14.06
C ARG A 57 32.00 -10.45 -14.35
N ALA A 58 31.98 -11.61 -15.01
CA ALA A 58 30.74 -12.32 -15.30
C ALA A 58 30.04 -12.79 -14.01
N LEU A 59 30.82 -13.25 -13.02
CA LEU A 59 30.30 -13.68 -11.71
C LEU A 59 29.76 -12.50 -10.90
N GLU A 60 30.50 -11.38 -10.84
CA GLU A 60 30.06 -10.14 -10.19
C GLU A 60 28.74 -9.64 -10.79
N GLN A 61 28.66 -9.61 -12.12
CA GLN A 61 27.45 -9.17 -12.82
C GLN A 61 26.25 -10.07 -12.50
N VAL A 62 26.40 -11.39 -12.57
CA VAL A 62 25.27 -12.32 -12.29
C VAL A 62 24.84 -12.27 -10.83
N LEU A 63 25.79 -12.14 -9.89
CA LEU A 63 25.45 -11.96 -8.48
C LEU A 63 24.69 -10.65 -8.24
N ALA A 64 25.10 -9.56 -8.87
CA ALA A 64 24.39 -8.28 -8.81
C ALA A 64 22.99 -8.34 -9.44
N GLU A 65 22.84 -9.04 -10.57
CA GLU A 65 21.54 -9.30 -11.22
C GLU A 65 20.61 -10.10 -10.28
N ARG A 66 21.13 -11.15 -9.64
CA ARG A 66 20.37 -11.95 -8.65
C ARG A 66 19.98 -11.13 -7.43
N ASP A 67 20.90 -10.33 -6.89
CA ASP A 67 20.60 -9.41 -5.78
C ASP A 67 19.51 -8.40 -6.12
N ALA A 68 19.54 -7.85 -7.34
CA ALA A 68 18.50 -6.95 -7.81
C ALA A 68 17.16 -7.68 -7.94
N ALA A 69 17.15 -8.92 -8.43
CA ALA A 69 15.96 -9.75 -8.54
C ALA A 69 15.37 -10.12 -7.17
N ASP A 70 16.21 -10.49 -6.20
CA ASP A 70 15.81 -10.79 -4.83
C ASP A 70 15.19 -9.56 -4.16
N ARG A 71 15.84 -8.39 -4.25
CA ARG A 71 15.30 -7.13 -3.75
C ARG A 71 13.97 -6.75 -4.42
N ALA A 72 13.85 -6.95 -5.73
CA ALA A 72 12.60 -6.70 -6.44
C ALA A 72 11.49 -7.66 -5.98
N ARG A 73 11.81 -8.93 -5.71
CA ARG A 73 10.85 -9.90 -5.16
C ARG A 73 10.38 -9.51 -3.76
N ASP A 74 11.29 -9.11 -2.89
CA ASP A 74 10.96 -8.67 -1.53
C ASP A 74 10.10 -7.41 -1.55
N ARG A 75 10.45 -6.45 -2.40
CA ARG A 75 9.69 -5.22 -2.61
C ARG A 75 8.26 -5.49 -3.11
N ARG A 76 8.09 -6.41 -4.07
CA ARG A 76 6.75 -6.82 -4.55
C ARG A 76 5.94 -7.51 -3.46
N ARG A 77 6.58 -8.34 -2.64
CA ARG A 77 5.93 -8.99 -1.50
C ARG A 77 5.47 -7.96 -0.48
N GLU A 78 6.33 -7.02 -0.12
CA GLU A 78 5.99 -5.91 0.79
C GLU A 78 4.82 -5.09 0.26
N ALA A 79 4.86 -4.71 -1.02
CA ALA A 79 3.78 -3.96 -1.66
C ALA A 79 2.45 -4.72 -1.63
N ARG A 80 2.48 -6.02 -1.95
CA ARG A 80 1.30 -6.89 -1.86
C ARG A 80 0.75 -6.96 -0.44
N ASP A 81 1.60 -7.22 0.54
CA ASP A 81 1.18 -7.41 1.93
C ASP A 81 0.58 -6.11 2.51
N ARG A 82 1.16 -4.95 2.16
CA ARG A 82 0.59 -3.63 2.49
C ARG A 82 -0.74 -3.36 1.81
N PHE A 83 -0.87 -3.70 0.53
CA PHE A 83 -2.13 -3.53 -0.19
C PHE A 83 -3.25 -4.42 0.38
N LEU A 84 -2.93 -5.67 0.76
CA LEU A 84 -3.89 -6.54 1.45
C LEU A 84 -4.29 -6.00 2.83
N ALA A 85 -3.38 -5.35 3.54
CA ALA A 85 -3.69 -4.65 4.78
C ALA A 85 -4.64 -3.46 4.55
N VAL A 86 -4.45 -2.69 3.48
CA VAL A 86 -5.39 -1.61 3.09
C VAL A 86 -6.79 -2.18 2.82
N MET A 87 -6.88 -3.29 2.09
CA MET A 87 -8.16 -3.96 1.84
C MET A 87 -8.83 -4.45 3.12
N THR A 88 -8.03 -4.86 4.10
CA THR A 88 -8.52 -5.27 5.43
C THR A 88 -9.04 -4.06 6.21
N GLU A 89 -8.29 -2.97 6.28
CA GLU A 89 -8.73 -1.73 6.93
C GLU A 89 -10.01 -1.17 6.31
N LEU A 90 -10.12 -1.20 4.97
CA LEU A 90 -11.35 -0.78 4.28
C LEU A 90 -12.54 -1.67 4.61
N ARG A 91 -12.35 -3.00 4.64
CA ARG A 91 -13.42 -3.91 5.05
C ARG A 91 -13.87 -3.62 6.49
N ASP A 92 -12.92 -3.45 7.40
CA ASP A 92 -13.22 -3.25 8.82
C ASP A 92 -13.94 -1.91 9.03
N PHE A 93 -13.50 -0.84 8.34
CA PHE A 93 -14.23 0.42 8.26
C PHE A 93 -15.66 0.25 7.73
N MET A 94 -15.85 -0.51 6.65
CA MET A 94 -17.16 -0.73 6.04
C MET A 94 -18.10 -1.57 6.93
N VAL A 95 -17.56 -2.35 7.86
CA VAL A 95 -18.34 -3.08 8.86
C VAL A 95 -18.74 -2.15 10.02
N GLU A 96 -17.85 -1.26 10.46
CA GLU A 96 -18.07 -0.40 11.62
C GLU A 96 -18.91 0.84 11.31
N LEU A 97 -18.69 1.50 10.17
CA LEU A 97 -19.37 2.75 9.81
C LEU A 97 -20.91 2.65 9.88
N PRO A 98 -21.58 1.61 9.32
CA PRO A 98 -23.03 1.51 9.39
C PRO A 98 -23.57 1.51 10.82
N THR A 99 -22.86 0.87 11.75
CA THR A 99 -23.28 0.82 13.16
C THR A 99 -23.25 2.19 13.84
N LEU A 100 -22.24 3.01 13.52
CA LEU A 100 -22.14 4.38 14.01
C LEU A 100 -23.21 5.28 13.37
N LEU A 101 -23.46 5.12 12.07
CA LEU A 101 -24.50 5.88 11.35
C LEU A 101 -25.91 5.52 11.86
N ASP A 102 -26.17 4.25 12.17
CA ASP A 102 -27.44 3.81 12.74
C ASP A 102 -27.64 4.39 14.15
N ALA A 103 -26.59 4.41 14.98
CA ALA A 103 -26.64 5.01 16.32
C ALA A 103 -26.89 6.52 16.24
N GLU A 104 -26.12 7.26 15.42
CA GLU A 104 -26.32 8.69 15.18
C GLU A 104 -27.73 8.98 14.66
N GLY A 105 -28.19 8.21 13.68
CA GLY A 105 -29.52 8.33 13.09
C GLY A 105 -30.65 8.03 14.08
N ALA A 106 -30.46 7.07 15.01
CA ALA A 106 -31.43 6.78 16.06
C ALA A 106 -31.58 7.94 17.05
N ILE A 107 -30.47 8.55 17.47
CA ILE A 107 -30.47 9.72 18.35
C ILE A 107 -31.15 10.90 17.64
N GLY A 108 -30.81 11.14 16.37
CA GLY A 108 -31.41 12.21 15.57
C GLY A 108 -32.92 12.02 15.38
N LYS A 109 -33.37 10.79 15.09
CA LYS A 109 -34.79 10.46 15.00
C LYS A 109 -35.52 10.66 16.33
N ALA A 110 -34.90 10.30 17.46
CA ALA A 110 -35.47 10.53 18.78
C ALA A 110 -35.63 12.04 19.06
N ALA A 111 -34.58 12.83 18.81
CA ALA A 111 -34.62 14.28 18.99
C ALA A 111 -35.71 14.94 18.12
N LEU A 112 -35.78 14.59 16.83
CA LEU A 112 -36.81 15.10 15.92
C LEU A 112 -38.22 14.65 16.34
N GLY A 113 -38.39 13.40 16.77
CA GLY A 113 -39.66 12.87 17.26
C GLY A 113 -40.15 13.53 18.55
N GLU A 114 -39.20 14.00 19.37
CA GLU A 114 -39.47 14.78 20.59
C GLU A 114 -39.68 16.29 20.30
N GLY A 115 -39.55 16.72 19.04
CA GLY A 115 -39.77 18.10 18.60
C GLY A 115 -38.54 19.02 18.73
N PHE A 116 -37.34 18.47 18.91
CA PHE A 116 -36.10 19.26 18.89
C PHE A 116 -35.58 19.44 17.46
N GLU A 117 -34.82 20.51 17.26
CA GLU A 117 -33.99 20.71 16.06
C GLU A 117 -32.58 20.16 16.30
N VAL A 118 -32.05 19.42 15.32
CA VAL A 118 -30.68 18.85 15.35
C VAL A 118 -29.83 19.50 14.26
N HIS A 119 -28.66 19.99 14.63
CA HIS A 119 -27.69 20.57 13.72
C HIS A 119 -26.58 19.58 13.34
N SER A 120 -25.89 19.85 12.23
CA SER A 120 -24.84 18.96 11.69
C SER A 120 -23.59 18.84 12.54
N ASP A 121 -23.38 19.78 13.47
CA ASP A 121 -22.32 19.74 14.50
C ASP A 121 -22.74 18.98 15.76
N GLY A 122 -24.00 18.53 15.81
CA GLY A 122 -24.59 17.81 16.92
C GLY A 122 -25.34 18.69 17.92
N GLY A 123 -25.40 20.00 17.70
CA GLY A 123 -26.18 20.90 18.54
C GLY A 123 -27.68 20.57 18.52
N VAL A 124 -28.32 20.57 19.69
CA VAL A 124 -29.76 20.30 19.82
C VAL A 124 -30.47 21.52 20.40
N ARG A 125 -31.52 21.98 19.73
CA ARG A 125 -32.30 23.17 20.11
C ARG A 125 -33.76 22.85 20.36
N THR A 126 -34.35 23.55 21.31
CA THR A 126 -35.79 23.55 21.54
C THR A 126 -36.52 24.29 20.42
N THR A 127 -37.77 23.92 20.19
CA THR A 127 -38.64 24.56 19.19
C THR A 127 -39.88 25.19 19.82
N PRO A 128 -40.57 26.11 19.12
CA PRO A 128 -41.82 26.70 19.61
C PRO A 128 -42.92 25.66 19.92
N ASP A 129 -42.90 24.51 19.24
CA ASP A 129 -43.89 23.44 19.42
C ASP A 129 -43.80 22.78 20.81
N GLN A 130 -42.70 23.02 21.54
CA GLN A 130 -42.45 22.50 22.88
C GLN A 130 -42.84 23.48 24.00
N ALA A 131 -43.50 24.62 23.69
CA ALA A 131 -43.84 25.68 24.65
C ALA A 131 -44.75 25.25 25.83
N GLY A 132 -45.39 24.08 25.75
CA GLY A 132 -46.22 23.50 26.81
C GLY A 132 -45.50 22.53 27.76
N VAL A 133 -44.22 22.24 27.53
CA VAL A 133 -43.42 21.30 28.32
C VAL A 133 -42.75 22.02 29.49
N GLU A 134 -42.57 21.33 30.62
CA GLU A 134 -41.88 21.87 31.79
C GLU A 134 -40.44 22.30 31.43
N PRO A 135 -40.06 23.59 31.58
CA PRO A 135 -38.80 24.12 31.05
C PRO A 135 -37.55 23.39 31.56
N GLY A 136 -37.52 23.03 32.85
CA GLY A 136 -36.37 22.35 33.44
C GLY A 136 -36.16 20.93 32.91
N LYS A 137 -37.25 20.19 32.63
CA LYS A 137 -37.18 18.86 32.03
C LYS A 137 -36.82 18.92 30.55
N LEU A 138 -37.35 19.91 29.85
CA LEU A 138 -37.05 20.13 28.44
C LEU A 138 -35.57 20.46 28.23
N GLU A 139 -35.00 21.35 29.04
CA GLU A 139 -33.58 21.70 28.96
C GLU A 139 -32.67 20.53 29.32
N LEU A 140 -33.00 19.75 30.36
CA LEU A 140 -32.23 18.55 30.70
C LEU A 140 -32.21 17.57 29.54
N ARG A 141 -33.38 17.30 28.94
CA ARG A 141 -33.50 16.38 27.81
C ARG A 141 -32.75 16.87 26.57
N ARG A 142 -32.80 18.19 26.31
CA ARG A 142 -32.03 18.84 25.24
C ARG A 142 -30.53 18.61 25.40
N VAL A 143 -30.00 18.83 26.61
CA VAL A 143 -28.57 18.62 26.93
C VAL A 143 -28.18 17.15 26.74
N GLU A 144 -28.99 16.21 27.25
CA GLU A 144 -28.72 14.77 27.06
C GLU A 144 -28.64 14.38 25.58
N LEU A 145 -29.57 14.87 24.75
CA LEU A 145 -29.59 14.60 23.32
C LEU A 145 -28.40 15.24 22.59
N GLU A 146 -28.02 16.46 22.97
CA GLU A 146 -26.83 17.13 22.43
C GLU A 146 -25.56 16.36 22.76
N GLU A 147 -25.37 15.95 24.03
CA GLU A 147 -24.20 15.16 24.43
C GLU A 147 -24.10 13.85 23.66
N GLN A 148 -25.23 13.14 23.49
CA GLN A 148 -25.29 11.90 22.72
C GLN A 148 -24.96 12.12 21.24
N MET A 149 -25.51 13.18 20.63
CA MET A 149 -25.29 13.49 19.22
C MET A 149 -23.84 13.92 18.96
N VAL A 150 -23.29 14.81 19.80
CA VAL A 150 -21.88 15.23 19.72
C VAL A 150 -20.95 14.03 19.86
N ALA A 151 -21.21 13.13 20.82
CA ALA A 151 -20.43 11.91 20.99
C ALA A 151 -20.51 10.98 19.78
N ALA A 152 -21.70 10.80 19.17
CA ALA A 152 -21.87 9.98 17.99
C ALA A 152 -21.12 10.55 16.76
N ILE A 153 -21.22 11.86 16.54
CA ILE A 153 -20.49 12.55 15.45
C ILE A 153 -18.98 12.48 15.68
N ALA A 154 -18.51 12.64 16.93
CA ALA A 154 -17.10 12.51 17.28
C ALA A 154 -16.58 11.09 17.00
N ALA A 155 -17.33 10.05 17.38
CA ALA A 155 -16.97 8.66 17.11
C ALA A 155 -16.87 8.37 15.59
N ARG A 156 -17.86 8.82 14.80
CA ARG A 156 -17.81 8.70 13.34
C ARG A 156 -16.60 9.43 12.74
N THR A 157 -16.32 10.64 13.21
CA THR A 157 -15.21 11.46 12.71
C THR A 157 -13.86 10.82 13.04
N ALA A 158 -13.72 10.26 14.25
CA ALA A 158 -12.53 9.51 14.66
C ALA A 158 -12.31 8.27 13.79
N LEU A 159 -13.36 7.46 13.56
CA LEU A 159 -13.27 6.29 12.68
C LEU A 159 -12.78 6.67 11.27
N ILE A 160 -13.33 7.74 10.69
CA ILE A 160 -12.92 8.23 9.36
C ILE A 160 -11.45 8.69 9.37
N SER A 161 -11.05 9.48 10.37
CA SER A 161 -9.68 9.98 10.48
C SER A 161 -8.67 8.83 10.64
N ASP A 162 -8.95 7.91 11.55
CA ASP A 162 -8.09 6.76 11.84
C ASP A 162 -7.93 5.86 10.60
N ALA A 163 -9.02 5.62 9.86
CA ALA A 163 -8.97 4.85 8.62
C ALA A 163 -8.12 5.55 7.55
N VAL A 164 -8.27 6.86 7.38
CA VAL A 164 -7.45 7.66 6.45
C VAL A 164 -5.97 7.58 6.82
N ASP A 165 -5.63 7.79 8.09
CA ASP A 165 -4.26 7.78 8.57
C ASP A 165 -3.60 6.41 8.36
N ARG A 166 -4.29 5.33 8.73
CA ARG A 166 -3.78 3.96 8.51
C ARG A 166 -3.61 3.62 7.04
N ILE A 167 -4.56 3.97 6.18
CA ILE A 167 -4.46 3.70 4.74
C ILE A 167 -3.29 4.50 4.14
N CYS A 168 -3.10 5.75 4.56
CA CYS A 168 -1.96 6.55 4.11
C CYS A 168 -0.62 5.95 4.55
N GLU A 169 -0.53 5.50 5.81
CA GLU A 169 0.66 4.82 6.34
C GLU A 169 0.97 3.54 5.55
N LEU A 170 -0.04 2.67 5.37
CA LEU A 170 0.11 1.40 4.65
C LEU A 170 0.50 1.61 3.19
N LEU A 171 -0.08 2.61 2.52
CA LEU A 171 0.28 2.96 1.15
C LEU A 171 1.57 3.77 1.04
N ALA A 172 2.19 4.13 2.17
CA ALA A 172 3.35 5.03 2.23
C ALA A 172 3.13 6.28 1.35
N THR A 173 1.96 6.89 1.52
CA THR A 173 1.53 8.08 0.79
C THR A 173 1.02 9.14 1.76
N TYR A 174 0.89 10.37 1.25
CA TYR A 174 0.22 11.46 1.94
C TYR A 174 -0.95 11.95 1.10
N PRO A 175 -2.08 12.33 1.72
CA PRO A 175 -3.18 12.97 1.00
C PRO A 175 -2.68 14.17 0.19
N GLY A 176 -2.97 14.21 -1.11
CA GLY A 176 -2.52 15.27 -2.00
C GLY A 176 -1.05 15.21 -2.46
N SER A 177 -0.30 14.15 -2.16
CA SER A 177 1.07 13.98 -2.69
C SER A 177 1.05 13.79 -4.22
N PRO A 178 1.81 14.60 -4.99
CA PRO A 178 1.88 14.47 -6.45
C PRO A 178 2.64 13.22 -6.92
N GLU A 179 3.49 12.64 -6.06
CA GLU A 179 4.34 11.50 -6.42
C GLU A 179 3.60 10.16 -6.40
N GLY A 180 2.43 10.11 -5.75
CA GLY A 180 1.64 8.90 -5.57
C GLY A 180 2.26 7.87 -4.61
N SER A 181 1.52 6.81 -4.32
CA SER A 181 1.96 5.67 -3.55
C SER A 181 2.91 4.77 -4.38
N TRP A 182 4.12 4.52 -3.86
CA TRP A 182 4.98 3.50 -4.46
C TRP A 182 4.34 2.09 -4.38
N VAL A 183 3.55 1.82 -3.34
CA VAL A 183 2.84 0.54 -3.15
C VAL A 183 1.84 0.34 -4.28
N VAL A 184 0.99 1.34 -4.55
CA VAL A 184 0.00 1.28 -5.65
C VAL A 184 0.70 1.05 -7.00
N ARG A 185 1.77 1.81 -7.28
CA ARG A 185 2.53 1.64 -8.53
C ARG A 185 3.18 0.27 -8.67
N GLU A 186 3.76 -0.25 -7.59
CA GLU A 186 4.39 -1.57 -7.59
C GLU A 186 3.33 -2.65 -7.84
N VAL A 187 2.21 -2.65 -7.11
CA VAL A 187 1.13 -3.63 -7.26
C VAL A 187 0.50 -3.55 -8.65
N ALA A 188 0.21 -2.35 -9.16
CA ALA A 188 -0.29 -2.16 -10.52
C ALA A 188 0.67 -2.70 -11.59
N GLY A 189 1.99 -2.62 -11.34
CA GLY A 189 3.00 -3.10 -12.28
C GLY A 189 3.16 -4.62 -12.37
N PHE A 190 2.77 -5.40 -11.35
CA PHE A 190 2.89 -6.86 -11.39
C PHE A 190 1.55 -7.62 -11.35
N ALA A 191 0.45 -6.98 -10.96
CA ALA A 191 -0.86 -7.62 -10.87
C ALA A 191 -1.74 -7.29 -12.09
N THR A 192 -1.24 -7.59 -13.30
CA THR A 192 -1.91 -7.25 -14.58
C THR A 192 -3.24 -7.98 -14.78
N ASP A 193 -3.40 -9.15 -14.16
CA ASP A 193 -4.58 -10.00 -14.31
C ASP A 193 -5.65 -9.75 -13.23
N LEU A 194 -5.39 -8.85 -12.28
CA LEU A 194 -6.28 -8.53 -11.18
C LEU A 194 -6.86 -7.13 -11.33
N ASP A 195 -8.18 -7.00 -11.24
CA ASP A 195 -8.80 -5.68 -11.21
C ASP A 195 -8.63 -5.01 -9.84
N LEU A 196 -7.48 -4.37 -9.64
CA LEU A 196 -7.17 -3.62 -8.42
C LEU A 196 -8.14 -2.45 -8.16
N ALA A 197 -8.86 -1.99 -9.17
CA ALA A 197 -9.76 -0.84 -9.09
C ALA A 197 -11.13 -1.22 -8.52
N GLU A 198 -11.59 -2.45 -8.78
CA GLU A 198 -12.93 -2.93 -8.41
C GLU A 198 -13.28 -2.68 -6.93
N PRO A 199 -12.42 -2.97 -5.95
CA PRO A 199 -12.80 -2.80 -4.55
C PRO A 199 -12.99 -1.33 -4.15
N PHE A 200 -12.23 -0.42 -4.76
CA PHE A 200 -12.38 1.01 -4.52
C PHE A 200 -13.61 1.56 -5.25
N ALA A 201 -13.81 1.18 -6.51
CA ALA A 201 -14.94 1.60 -7.32
C ALA A 201 -16.30 1.15 -6.73
N THR A 202 -16.33 0.00 -6.05
CA THR A 202 -17.52 -0.49 -5.35
C THR A 202 -17.76 0.18 -4.01
N THR A 203 -16.69 0.62 -3.33
CA THR A 203 -16.77 1.25 -2.00
C THR A 203 -17.09 2.75 -2.09
N ILE A 204 -16.51 3.49 -3.03
CA ILE A 204 -16.69 4.95 -3.17
C ILE A 204 -18.18 5.39 -3.19
N PRO A 205 -19.09 4.73 -3.95
CA PRO A 205 -20.49 5.17 -4.04
C PRO A 205 -21.30 4.99 -2.76
N VAL A 206 -20.85 4.12 -1.85
CA VAL A 206 -21.56 3.83 -0.59
C VAL A 206 -21.01 4.63 0.59
N LEU A 207 -19.89 5.33 0.40
CA LEU A 207 -19.32 6.21 1.42
C LEU A 207 -20.04 7.56 1.48
N PRO A 208 -20.17 8.16 2.68
CA PRO A 208 -20.54 9.56 2.80
C PRO A 208 -19.46 10.45 2.18
N ALA A 209 -19.82 11.69 1.83
CA ALA A 209 -18.86 12.70 1.42
C ALA A 209 -17.90 13.01 2.59
N CYS A 210 -16.69 12.45 2.54
CA CYS A 210 -15.70 12.52 3.60
C CYS A 210 -14.28 12.33 3.06
N SER A 211 -13.27 12.61 3.90
CA SER A 211 -11.85 12.51 3.54
C SER A 211 -11.43 11.11 3.09
N LEU A 212 -12.07 10.05 3.60
CA LEU A 212 -11.82 8.69 3.14
C LEU A 212 -12.27 8.50 1.69
N GLN A 213 -13.46 9.01 1.33
CA GLN A 213 -13.95 8.93 -0.05
C GLN A 213 -12.99 9.64 -1.02
N ASP A 214 -12.51 10.83 -0.66
CA ASP A 214 -11.53 11.59 -1.44
C ASP A 214 -10.22 10.82 -1.63
N LEU A 215 -9.72 10.19 -0.55
CA LEU A 215 -8.52 9.35 -0.60
C LEU A 215 -8.72 8.15 -1.54
N LEU A 216 -9.88 7.47 -1.48
CA LEU A 216 -10.16 6.34 -2.36
C LEU A 216 -10.25 6.76 -3.83
N ILE A 217 -10.83 7.92 -4.12
CA ILE A 217 -10.84 8.50 -5.47
C ILE A 217 -9.41 8.77 -5.95
N GLN A 218 -8.55 9.32 -5.09
CA GLN A 218 -7.14 9.55 -5.41
C GLN A 218 -6.40 8.24 -5.72
N ILE A 219 -6.60 7.19 -4.91
CA ILE A 219 -6.01 5.86 -5.11
C ILE A 219 -6.48 5.25 -6.43
N LEU A 220 -7.78 5.30 -6.72
CA LEU A 220 -8.36 4.79 -7.96
C LEU A 220 -7.73 5.47 -9.18
N ALA A 221 -7.64 6.80 -9.16
CA ALA A 221 -7.00 7.57 -10.22
C ALA A 221 -5.50 7.26 -10.38
N GLU A 222 -4.83 6.82 -9.30
CA GLU A 222 -3.44 6.39 -9.35
C GLU A 222 -3.29 5.00 -9.99
N ILE A 223 -4.17 4.06 -9.66
CA ILE A 223 -4.23 2.73 -10.28
C ILE A 223 -4.41 2.86 -11.80
N ASP A 224 -5.34 3.72 -12.24
CA ASP A 224 -5.61 3.95 -13.67
C ASP A 224 -4.40 4.56 -14.40
N ARG A 225 -3.69 5.49 -13.74
CA ARG A 225 -2.43 6.06 -14.24
C ARG A 225 -1.32 5.03 -14.32
N GLY A 226 -1.25 4.10 -13.38
CA GLY A 226 -0.30 2.99 -13.35
C GLY A 226 -0.47 2.05 -14.56
N ARG A 227 -1.71 1.66 -14.85
CA ARG A 227 -2.07 0.79 -16.00
C ARG A 227 -1.76 1.44 -17.35
N SER A 228 -1.84 2.78 -17.44
CA SER A 228 -1.58 3.50 -18.69
C SER A 228 -0.09 3.64 -19.05
N ARG A 229 0.82 3.25 -18.14
CA ARG A 229 2.28 3.38 -18.31
C ARG A 229 2.99 2.05 -18.56
N THR A 230 2.32 0.93 -18.31
CA THR A 230 2.74 -0.44 -18.62
C THR A 230 2.25 -0.84 -20.01
#